data_AF-A0A6L2PNL7-F1
#
_entry.id   AF-A0A6L2PNL7-F1
#
_cell.length_a   1.000
_cell.length_b   1.000
_cell.length_c   1.000
_cell.angle_alpha   90.00
_cell.angle_beta   90.00
_cell.angle_gamma   90.00
#
_symmetry.space_group_name_H-M   'P 1'
#
loop_
_entity.id
_entity.type
_entity.pdbx_description
1 polymer ?
#
loop_
_entity_poly.entity_id
_entity_poly.type
_entity_poly.pdbx_seq_one_letter_code
_entity_poly.pdbx_strand_id
1 'polypeptide(L)'
;MSKIIRENTPNISPGKPLDGTCGPSLPYVLVGGEAFELSTNLLRPYGGKDLSKKKRIFNYRLCGARRFIECTFSILSNKWRILHRPLNVSIVFADDIVRACCVFDNFVR
;
A
#
# COMPACT_ATOMS: atom_id res chain seq x y z
N MET A 1 -5.38 13.35 3.63
CA MET A 1 -5.28 11.89 3.43
C MET A 1 -6.35 11.10 4.18
N SER A 2 -6.62 11.36 5.47
CA SER A 2 -7.64 10.63 6.25
C SER A 2 -9.09 10.76 5.72
N LYS A 3 -9.49 11.92 5.17
CA LYS A 3 -10.81 12.11 4.55
C LYS A 3 -11.00 11.32 3.25
N ILE A 4 -9.96 11.19 2.42
CA ILE A 4 -10.03 10.52 1.11
C ILE A 4 -10.34 9.03 1.25
N ILE A 5 -9.78 8.37 2.27
CA ILE A 5 -10.00 6.94 2.55
C ILE A 5 -11.44 6.68 3.04
N ARG A 6 -12.11 7.69 3.61
CA ARG A 6 -13.47 7.59 4.16
C ARG A 6 -14.57 7.96 3.16
N GLU A 7 -14.34 8.96 2.31
CA GLU A 7 -15.39 9.59 1.48
C GLU A 7 -15.38 9.11 0.02
N ASN A 8 -14.28 8.51 -0.44
CA ASN A 8 -14.19 7.89 -1.75
C ASN A 8 -13.72 6.46 -1.54
N THR A 9 -14.59 5.47 -1.78
CA THR A 9 -14.11 4.11 -2.03
C THR A 9 -13.05 4.24 -3.12
N PRO A 10 -11.76 3.96 -2.83
CA PRO A 10 -10.81 3.85 -3.91
C PRO A 10 -11.41 2.81 -4.87
N ASN A 11 -11.31 3.02 -6.17
CA ASN A 11 -11.86 2.10 -7.17
C ASN A 11 -11.05 0.79 -7.11
N ILE A 12 -11.33 0.01 -6.08
CA ILE A 12 -10.65 -1.22 -5.72
C ILE A 12 -11.41 -2.31 -6.46
N SER A 13 -10.68 -3.05 -7.28
CA SER A 13 -11.24 -4.18 -8.02
C SER A 13 -12.03 -5.13 -7.11
N PRO A 14 -13.08 -5.77 -7.62
CA PRO A 14 -13.81 -6.76 -6.85
C PRO A 14 -12.87 -7.89 -6.41
N GLY A 15 -13.17 -8.49 -5.26
CA GLY A 15 -12.36 -9.56 -4.70
C GLY A 15 -12.15 -10.69 -5.70
N LYS A 16 -10.95 -11.25 -5.70
CA LYS A 16 -10.56 -12.38 -6.56
C LYS A 16 -10.05 -13.53 -5.68
N PRO A 17 -10.31 -14.80 -6.03
CA PRO A 17 -9.63 -15.93 -5.40
C PRO A 17 -8.11 -15.82 -5.56
N LEU A 18 -7.34 -16.39 -4.64
CA LEU A 18 -5.89 -16.44 -4.80
C LEU A 18 -5.56 -17.32 -6.02
N ASP A 19 -4.61 -16.85 -6.83
CA ASP A 19 -4.20 -17.55 -8.04
C ASP A 19 -3.77 -18.99 -7.71
N GLY A 20 -4.36 -19.96 -8.40
CA GLY A 20 -4.08 -21.38 -8.19
C GLY A 20 -4.84 -22.05 -7.02
N THR A 21 -5.83 -21.38 -6.41
CA THR A 21 -6.70 -22.00 -5.38
C THR A 21 -8.19 -21.91 -5.71
N CYS A 22 -8.94 -22.97 -5.42
CA CYS A 22 -10.41 -22.95 -5.38
C CYS A 22 -10.93 -22.39 -4.04
N GLY A 23 -10.34 -21.28 -3.59
CA GLY A 23 -10.64 -20.66 -2.30
C GLY A 23 -11.76 -19.60 -2.39
N PRO A 24 -12.23 -19.10 -1.24
CA PRO A 24 -13.15 -17.96 -1.21
C PRO A 24 -12.51 -16.73 -1.85
N SER A 25 -13.34 -15.90 -2.49
CA SER A 25 -12.89 -14.61 -3.03
C SER A 25 -12.40 -13.71 -1.90
N LEU A 26 -11.18 -13.18 -2.03
CA LEU A 26 -10.59 -12.27 -1.06
C LEU A 26 -10.65 -10.83 -1.56
N PRO A 27 -11.06 -9.87 -0.72
CA PRO A 27 -11.09 -8.47 -1.11
C PRO A 27 -9.66 -7.92 -1.22
N TYR A 28 -9.47 -6.99 -2.14
CA TYR A 28 -8.29 -6.16 -2.16
C TYR A 28 -8.39 -5.13 -1.03
N VAL A 29 -7.29 -4.98 -0.28
CA VAL A 29 -7.24 -4.13 0.91
C VAL A 29 -5.98 -3.27 0.90
N LEU A 30 -6.12 -2.05 1.41
CA LEU A 30 -5.02 -1.16 1.69
C LEU A 30 -4.35 -1.56 3.01
N VAL A 31 -3.03 -1.35 3.09
CA VAL A 31 -2.26 -1.57 4.31
C VAL A 31 -1.99 -0.22 4.97
N GLY A 32 -2.52 -0.03 6.16
CA GLY A 32 -2.43 1.20 6.95
C GLY A 32 -1.70 1.02 8.28
N GLY A 33 -1.24 2.14 8.82
CA GLY A 33 -0.70 2.24 10.17
C GLY A 33 -1.78 2.34 11.25
N GLU A 34 -1.34 2.39 12.51
CA GLU A 34 -2.24 2.50 13.67
C GLU A 34 -3.00 3.85 13.73
N ALA A 35 -2.49 4.87 13.04
CA ALA A 35 -3.11 6.19 12.97
C ALA A 35 -4.37 6.26 12.09
N PHE A 36 -4.68 5.22 11.31
CA PHE A 36 -5.84 5.21 10.43
C PHE A 36 -7.06 4.56 11.09
N GLU A 37 -8.25 5.08 10.84
CA GLU A 37 -9.51 4.45 11.28
C GLU A 37 -9.72 3.09 10.60
N LEU A 38 -10.33 2.15 11.31
CA LEU A 38 -10.65 0.83 10.72
C LEU A 38 -11.73 1.01 9.65
N SER A 39 -11.48 0.48 8.45
CA SER A 39 -12.40 0.52 7.31
C SER A 39 -12.45 -0.87 6.65
N THR A 40 -13.51 -1.15 5.89
CA THR A 40 -13.71 -2.42 5.18
C THR A 40 -12.56 -2.76 4.24
N ASN A 41 -11.92 -1.74 3.66
CA ASN A 41 -10.83 -1.88 2.71
C ASN A 41 -9.46 -1.49 3.29
N LEU A 42 -9.31 -1.38 4.63
CA LEU A 42 -8.05 -0.97 5.26
C LEU A 42 -7.67 -1.92 6.40
N LEU A 43 -6.54 -2.59 6.25
CA LEU A 43 -5.92 -3.36 7.31
C LEU A 43 -4.98 -2.47 8.14
N ARG A 44 -5.17 -2.47 9.46
CA ARG A 44 -4.29 -1.82 10.44
C ARG A 44 -3.84 -2.81 11.50
N PRO A 45 -2.70 -2.59 12.17
CA PRO A 45 -2.28 -3.45 13.26
C PRO A 45 -3.27 -3.40 14.42
N TYR A 46 -3.41 -4.51 15.13
CA TYR A 46 -4.11 -4.55 16.42
C TYR A 46 -3.30 -3.76 17.45
N GLY A 47 -3.94 -2.78 18.09
CA GLY A 47 -3.37 -2.04 19.20
C GLY A 47 -3.50 -2.79 20.54
N GLY A 48 -2.74 -2.33 21.55
CA GLY A 48 -2.76 -2.88 22.91
C GLY A 48 -1.53 -3.75 23.26
N LYS A 49 -1.30 -3.93 24.56
CA LYS A 49 -0.12 -4.66 25.09
C LYS A 49 -0.33 -6.17 25.17
N ASP A 50 -1.55 -6.62 25.51
CA ASP A 50 -1.88 -8.04 25.67
C ASP A 50 -2.54 -8.63 24.41
N LEU A 51 -1.72 -8.80 23.37
CA LEU A 51 -2.17 -9.41 22.11
C LEU A 51 -2.08 -10.93 22.16
N SER A 52 -3.19 -11.61 21.87
CA SER A 52 -3.19 -13.05 21.64
C SER A 52 -2.17 -13.46 20.57
N LYS A 53 -1.70 -14.72 20.62
CA LYS A 53 -0.73 -15.26 19.64
C LYS A 53 -1.16 -15.02 18.19
N LYS A 54 -2.44 -15.19 17.87
CA LYS A 54 -2.98 -14.95 16.51
C LYS A 54 -2.86 -13.48 16.11
N LYS A 55 -3.21 -12.54 17.00
CA LYS A 55 -3.08 -11.09 16.75
C LYS A 55 -1.62 -10.67 16.57
N ARG A 56 -0.70 -11.24 17.35
CA ARG A 56 0.75 -11.01 17.19
C ARG A 56 1.28 -11.49 15.84
N ILE A 57 0.88 -12.69 15.41
CA ILE A 57 1.25 -13.22 14.08
C ILE A 57 0.70 -12.33 12.96
N PHE A 58 -0.55 -11.88 13.08
CA PHE A 58 -1.14 -10.93 12.13
C PHE A 58 -0.34 -9.62 12.07
N ASN A 59 -0.08 -8.98 13.21
CA ASN A 59 0.69 -7.73 13.26
C ASN A 59 2.09 -7.90 12.66
N TYR A 60 2.76 -9.02 12.94
CA TYR A 60 4.07 -9.32 12.37
C TYR A 60 4.03 -9.40 10.84
N ARG A 61 3.05 -10.11 10.27
CA ARG A 61 2.86 -10.21 8.82
C ARG A 61 2.52 -8.86 8.19
N LEU A 62 1.65 -8.08 8.84
CA LEU A 62 1.27 -6.75 8.36
C LEU A 62 2.47 -5.78 8.36
N CYS A 63 3.30 -5.82 9.42
CA CYS A 63 4.55 -5.06 9.47
C CYS A 63 5.53 -5.48 8.38
N GLY A 64 5.62 -6.79 8.08
CA GLY A 64 6.44 -7.30 6.98
C GLY A 64 5.98 -6.77 5.62
N ALA A 65 4.67 -6.81 5.35
CA ALA A 65 4.10 -6.26 4.13
C ALA A 65 4.40 -4.75 3.98
N ARG A 66 4.20 -3.98 5.06
CA ARG A 66 4.52 -2.54 5.06
C ARG A 66 5.99 -2.28 4.81
N ARG A 67 6.89 -3.03 5.45
CA ARG A 67 8.34 -2.88 5.27
C ARG A 67 8.74 -3.16 3.82
N PHE A 68 8.16 -4.16 3.18
CA PHE A 68 8.42 -4.44 1.77
C PHE A 68 8.01 -3.25 0.88
N ILE A 69 6.81 -2.72 1.08
CA ILE A 69 6.30 -1.53 0.38
C ILE A 69 7.25 -0.32 0.56
N GLU A 70 7.64 -0.02 1.80
CA GLU A 70 8.55 1.08 2.12
C GLU A 70 9.94 0.91 1.47
N CYS A 71 10.47 -0.31 1.47
CA CYS A 71 11.73 -0.62 0.79
C CYS A 71 11.61 -0.41 -0.71
N THR A 72 10.52 -0.87 -1.35
CA THR A 72 10.29 -0.66 -2.79
C THR A 72 10.24 0.83 -3.14
N PHE A 73 9.50 1.64 -2.38
CA PHE A 73 9.48 3.09 -2.60
C PHE A 73 10.84 3.75 -2.39
N SER A 74 11.61 3.30 -1.40
CA SER A 74 12.97 3.81 -1.16
C SER A 74 13.92 3.49 -2.32
N ILE A 75 13.82 2.29 -2.90
CA ILE A 75 14.60 1.90 -4.09
C ILE A 75 14.19 2.79 -5.27
N LEU A 76 12.89 2.92 -5.52
CA LEU A 76 12.36 3.75 -6.61
C LEU A 76 12.80 5.21 -6.48
N SER A 77 12.70 5.80 -5.28
CA SER A 77 13.12 7.19 -5.06
C SER A 77 14.62 7.36 -5.28
N ASN A 78 15.44 6.46 -4.71
CA ASN A 78 16.89 6.54 -4.83
C ASN A 78 17.37 6.41 -6.28
N LYS A 79 16.67 5.62 -7.09
CA LYS A 79 16.94 5.49 -8.53
C LYS A 79 16.54 6.74 -9.30
N TRP A 80 15.34 7.26 -9.03
CA TRP A 80 14.78 8.42 -9.71
C TRP A 80 14.89 9.67 -8.83
N ARG A 81 16.02 10.39 -8.97
CA ARG A 81 16.30 11.63 -8.22
C ARG A 81 15.19 12.69 -8.27
N ILE A 82 14.35 12.67 -9.30
CA ILE A 82 13.18 13.57 -9.42
C ILE A 82 12.21 13.41 -8.24
N LEU A 83 12.12 12.21 -7.65
CA LEU A 83 11.24 11.90 -6.51
C LEU A 83 11.80 12.37 -5.16
N HIS A 84 13.05 12.83 -5.10
CA HIS A 84 13.65 13.36 -3.86
C HIS A 84 13.19 14.79 -3.52
N ARG A 85 12.55 15.47 -4.47
CA ARG A 85 12.05 16.83 -4.29
C ARG A 85 10.55 16.87 -4.54
N PRO A 86 9.80 17.79 -3.91
CA PRO A 86 8.42 18.03 -4.27
C PRO A 86 8.29 18.33 -5.77
N LEU A 87 7.35 17.66 -6.43
CA LEU A 87 7.08 17.86 -7.85
C LEU A 87 6.29 19.17 -8.03
N ASN A 88 6.94 20.20 -8.58
CA ASN A 88 6.31 21.49 -8.88
C ASN A 88 5.65 21.48 -10.27
N VAL A 89 4.71 20.56 -10.47
CA VAL A 89 3.97 20.36 -11.74
C VAL A 89 2.49 20.10 -11.45
N SER A 90 1.66 20.08 -12.49
CA SER A 90 0.25 19.72 -12.34
C SER A 90 0.09 18.29 -11.82
N ILE A 91 -1.02 18.01 -11.11
CA ILE A 91 -1.31 16.69 -10.54
C ILE A 91 -1.35 15.60 -11.63
N VAL A 92 -1.91 15.92 -12.80
CA VAL A 92 -1.99 15.00 -13.94
C VAL A 92 -0.60 14.62 -14.42
N PHE A 93 0.28 15.61 -14.58
CA PHE A 93 1.65 15.35 -15.03
C PHE A 93 2.50 14.65 -13.96
N ALA A 94 2.26 14.94 -12.68
CA ALA A 94 2.89 14.22 -11.58
C ALA A 94 2.52 12.72 -11.61
N ASP A 95 1.27 12.38 -11.92
CA ASP A 95 0.84 10.99 -12.07
C ASP A 95 1.55 10.30 -13.24
N ASP A 96 1.68 10.98 -14.38
CA ASP A 96 2.44 10.47 -15.54
C ASP A 96 3.92 10.25 -15.20
N ILE A 97 4.56 11.14 -14.44
CA ILE A 97 5.94 10.96 -13.96
C ILE A 97 6.05 9.69 -13.09
N VAL A 98 5.13 9.49 -12.14
CA VAL A 98 5.14 8.32 -11.26
C VAL A 98 4.92 7.04 -12.06
N ARG A 99 3.95 7.01 -12.99
CA ARG A 99 3.72 5.87 -13.88
C ARG A 99 4.96 5.56 -14.73
N ALA A 100 5.60 6.59 -15.30
CA ALA A 100 6.83 6.44 -16.06
C ALA A 100 7.95 5.84 -15.21
N CYS A 101 8.15 6.33 -13.98
CA CYS A 101 9.14 5.78 -13.06
C CYS A 101 8.89 4.29 -12.78
N CYS A 102 7.63 3.89 -12.55
CA CYS A 102 7.26 2.49 -12.31
C CYS A 102 7.50 1.58 -13.54
N VAL A 103 7.19 2.07 -14.75
CA VAL A 103 7.42 1.31 -15.98
C VAL A 103 8.93 1.17 -16.21
N PHE A 104 9.67 2.28 -16.17
CA PHE A 104 11.11 2.29 -16.42
C PHE A 104 11.92 1.58 -15.35
N ASP A 105 11.40 1.42 -14.13
CA ASP A 105 12.08 0.66 -13.08
C ASP A 105 12.39 -0.78 -13.52
N ASN A 106 11.50 -1.37 -14.34
CA ASN A 106 11.66 -2.72 -14.89
C ASN A 106 12.63 -2.78 -16.09
N PHE A 107 12.88 -1.65 -16.77
CA PHE A 107 13.68 -1.61 -18.01
C PHE A 107 15.11 -1.13 -17.78
N VAL A 108 15.29 -0.15 -16.89
CA VAL A 108 16.59 0.46 -16.62
C VAL A 108 17.18 -0.26 -15.41
N ARG A 109 18.32 -0.93 -15.57
CA ARG A 109 18.98 -1.68 -14.48
C ARG A 109 20.04 -0.84 -13.78
#